data_AF-A0A2I3RZW7-F1
#
_entry.id   AF-A0A2I3RZW7-F1
#
_cell.length_a   1.000
_cell.length_b   1.000
_cell.length_c   1.000
_cell.angle_alpha   90.00
_cell.angle_beta   90.00
_cell.angle_gamma   90.00
#
_symmetry.space_group_name_H-M   'P 1'
#
loop_
_entity.id
_entity.type
_entity.pdbx_description
1 polymer ?
#
loop_
_entity_poly.entity_id
_entity_poly.type
_entity_poly.pdbx_seq_one_letter_code
_entity_poly.pdbx_strand_id
1 'polypeptide(L)' 'MVGKVQIPIMLVGNKKDLHMERVISYEEGKALAESWNAAFLESSAKENQTAVDVFRGIILESSCSVM' A
#
# COMPACT_ATOMS: atom_id res chain seq x y z
N MET A 1 10.61 29.54 1.74
CA MET A 1 9.41 28.67 1.87
C MET A 1 9.87 27.25 1.56
N VAL A 2 10.20 26.45 2.57
CA VAL A 2 10.49 25.03 2.34
C VAL A 2 9.14 24.35 2.26
N GLY A 3 8.71 23.97 1.06
CA GLY A 3 7.47 23.21 0.87
C GLY A 3 7.55 21.93 1.67
N LYS A 4 6.46 21.57 2.37
CA LYS A 4 6.36 20.25 3.01
C LYS A 4 6.53 19.19 1.92
N VAL A 5 7.64 18.46 1.95
CA VAL A 5 7.83 17.29 1.09
C VAL A 5 7.00 16.17 1.69
N GLN A 6 5.79 15.96 1.17
CA GLN A 6 4.98 14.82 1.52
C GLN A 6 5.43 13.63 0.67
N ILE A 7 6.08 12.65 1.31
CA ILE A 7 6.50 11.42 0.65
C ILE A 7 5.31 10.45 0.69
N PRO A 8 4.82 9.96 -0.46
CA PRO A 8 3.78 8.94 -0.50
C PRO A 8 4.33 7.63 0.10
N ILE A 9 3.58 7.03 1.04
CA ILE A 9 3.92 5.74 1.64
C ILE A 9 2.79 4.77 1.31
N MET A 10 3.15 3.55 0.92
CA MET A 10 2.20 2.45 0.71
C MET A 10 2.69 1.20 1.44
N LEU A 11 1.85 0.65 2.31
CA LEU A 11 2.06 -0.64 2.94
C LEU A 11 1.49 -1.75 2.05
N VAL A 12 2.31 -2.74 1.70
CA VAL A 12 1.91 -3.85 0.83
C VAL A 12 1.99 -5.18 1.59
N GLY A 13 0.83 -5.78 1.87
CA GLY A 13 0.71 -7.14 2.39
C GLY A 13 0.94 -8.17 1.29
N ASN A 14 2.18 -8.65 1.13
CA ASN A 14 2.53 -9.62 0.10
C ASN A 14 2.12 -11.07 0.49
N LYS A 15 2.09 -11.96 -0.51
CA LYS A 15 1.71 -13.39 -0.41
C LYS A 15 0.23 -13.64 -0.11
N LYS A 16 -0.66 -12.79 -0.62
CA LYS A 16 -2.12 -12.92 -0.48
C LYS A 16 -2.67 -14.29 -0.92
N ASP A 17 -1.98 -14.98 -1.84
CA ASP A 17 -2.34 -16.31 -2.33
C ASP A 17 -2.31 -17.39 -1.23
N LEU A 18 -1.48 -17.21 -0.20
CA LEU A 18 -1.36 -18.11 0.97
C LEU A 18 -2.44 -17.83 2.03
N HIS A 19 -3.71 -17.79 1.61
CA HIS A 19 -4.85 -17.49 2.48
C HIS A 19 -4.97 -18.43 3.70
N MET A 20 -4.57 -19.70 3.56
CA MET A 20 -4.58 -20.69 4.64
C MET A 20 -3.48 -20.47 5.68
N GLU A 21 -2.41 -19.75 5.33
CA GLU A 21 -1.30 -19.41 6.22
C GLU A 21 -1.38 -17.96 6.71
N ARG A 22 -2.56 -17.31 6.54
CA ARG A 22 -2.77 -15.93 6.96
C ARG A 22 -2.66 -15.80 8.47
N VAL A 23 -1.70 -14.99 8.90
CA VAL A 23 -1.48 -14.64 10.32
C VAL A 23 -1.89 -13.22 10.67
N ILE A 24 -2.09 -12.36 9.68
CA ILE A 24 -2.52 -10.97 9.84
C ILE A 24 -3.80 -10.78 9.02
N SER A 25 -4.85 -10.31 9.67
CA SER A 25 -6.12 -9.97 9.02
C SER A 25 -5.96 -8.75 8.11
N TYR A 26 -6.90 -8.59 7.17
CA TYR A 26 -6.92 -7.42 6.30
C TYR A 26 -7.07 -6.13 7.11
N GLU A 27 -7.93 -6.16 8.13
CA GLU A 27 -8.25 -5.06 9.02
C GLU A 27 -7.04 -4.61 9.83
N GLU A 28 -6.23 -5.54 10.36
CA GLU A 28 -4.99 -5.22 11.08
C GLU A 28 -3.95 -4.56 10.16
N GLY A 29 -3.77 -5.09 8.95
CA GLY A 29 -2.88 -4.49 7.96
C GLY A 29 -3.33 -3.07 7.56
N LYS A 30 -4.63 -2.88 7.36
CA LYS A 30 -5.22 -1.58 7.04
C LYS A 30 -5.05 -0.58 8.19
N ALA A 31 -5.35 -0.99 9.42
CA ALA A 31 -5.19 -0.13 10.61
C ALA A 31 -3.73 0.30 10.80
N LEU A 32 -2.77 -0.59 10.53
CA LEU A 32 -1.35 -0.26 10.56
C LEU A 32 -0.99 0.79 9.49
N ALA A 33 -1.48 0.64 8.26
CA ALA A 33 -1.25 1.62 7.20
C ALA A 33 -1.84 3.00 7.53
N GLU A 34 -3.06 3.04 8.08
CA GLU A 34 -3.70 4.27 8.56
C GLU A 34 -2.87 4.96 9.66
N SER A 35 -2.28 4.19 10.59
CA SER A 35 -1.39 4.74 11.62
C SER A 35 -0.12 5.39 11.06
N TRP A 36 0.30 4.97 9.86
CA TRP A 36 1.45 5.54 9.14
C TRP A 36 1.05 6.64 8.16
N ASN A 37 -0.24 6.96 8.07
CA ASN A 37 -0.80 7.82 7.02
C ASN A 37 -0.37 7.33 5.61
N ALA A 38 -0.45 6.02 5.41
CA ALA A 38 -0.02 5.31 4.21
C ALA A 38 -1.21 4.62 3.51
N ALA A 39 -1.12 4.46 2.21
CA ALA A 39 -2.04 3.61 1.46
C ALA A 39 -1.80 2.12 1.80
N PHE A 40 -2.81 1.27 1.61
CA PHE A 40 -2.72 -0.17 1.88
C PHE A 40 -3.17 -1.00 0.67
N LEU A 41 -2.40 -2.04 0.35
CA LEU A 41 -2.74 -3.03 -0.68
C LEU A 41 -2.31 -4.43 -0.23
N GLU A 42 -3.09 -5.44 -0.54
CA GLU A 42 -2.64 -6.84 -0.46
C GLU A 42 -2.39 -7.41 -1.85
N SER A 43 -1.32 -8.18 -1.99
CA SER A 43 -0.86 -8.61 -3.29
C SER A 43 -0.18 -9.97 -3.25
N SER A 44 0.00 -10.59 -4.41
CA SER A 44 0.86 -11.78 -4.56
C SER A 44 1.92 -11.52 -5.63
N ALA A 45 3.19 -11.55 -5.22
CA ALA A 45 4.31 -11.49 -6.16
C ALA A 45 4.31 -12.70 -7.13
N LYS A 46 3.75 -13.84 -6.72
CA LYS A 46 3.63 -15.05 -7.54
C LYS A 46 2.69 -14.83 -8.73
N GLU A 47 1.65 -14.03 -8.57
CA GLU A 47 0.64 -13.75 -9.61
C GLU A 47 1.03 -12.58 -10.54
N ASN A 48 2.22 -11.99 -10.35
CA ASN A 48 2.83 -10.94 -11.18
C ASN A 48 1.97 -9.66 -11.42
N GLN A 49 0.81 -9.54 -10.77
CA GLN A 49 -0.04 -8.35 -10.81
C GLN A 49 0.44 -7.24 -9.85
N THR A 50 1.21 -7.62 -8.83
CA THR A 50 1.60 -6.74 -7.73
C THR A 50 2.36 -5.49 -8.15
N ALA A 51 3.39 -5.61 -9.00
CA ALA A 51 4.30 -4.49 -9.24
C ALA A 51 3.59 -3.32 -9.91
N VAL A 52 2.79 -3.59 -10.95
CA VAL A 52 2.11 -2.54 -11.71
C VAL A 52 1.10 -1.79 -10.84
N ASP A 53 0.30 -2.51 -10.04
CA ASP A 53 -0.75 -1.89 -9.22
C ASP A 53 -0.17 -1.08 -8.06
N VAL A 54 0.90 -1.56 -7.42
CA VAL A 54 1.62 -0.82 -6.37
C VAL A 54 2.19 0.48 -6.93
N PHE A 55 2.93 0.41 -8.05
CA PHE A 55 3.53 1.61 -8.64
C PHE A 55 2.46 2.60 -9.14
N ARG A 56 1.37 2.12 -9.75
CA ARG A 56 0.26 2.98 -10.17
C ARG A 56 -0.42 3.65 -8.99
N GLY A 57 -0.70 2.92 -7.92
CA GLY A 57 -1.35 3.48 -6.72
C GLY A 57 -0.49 4.56 -6.06
N ILE A 58 0.83 4.37 -5.95
CA ILE A 58 1.75 5.39 -5.41
C ILE A 58 1.73 6.67 -6.27
N ILE A 59 1.71 6.55 -7.60
CA ILE A 59 1.65 7.70 -8.51
C ILE A 59 0.33 8.47 -8.34
N LEU A 60 -0.79 7.75 -8.17
CA LEU A 60 -2.11 8.36 -7.95
C LEU A 60 -2.18 9.10 -6.59
N GLU A 61 -1.69 8.49 -5.51
CA GLU A 61 -1.61 9.14 -4.19
C GLU A 61 -0.76 10.42 -4.23
N SER A 62 0.37 10.36 -4.94
CA SER A 62 1.25 11.54 -5.15
C SER A 62 0.54 12.67 -5.89
N SER A 63 -0.39 12.34 -6.78
CA SER A 63 -1.12 13.30 -7.63
C SER A 63 -2.38 13.86 -6.93
N CYS A 64 -2.92 13.16 -5.93
CA CYS A 64 -4.09 13.61 -5.17
C CYS A 64 -3.74 14.69 -4.13
N SER A 65 -2.49 14.69 -3.64
CA SER A 65 -2.01 15.66 -2.63
C SER A 65 -1.86 17.12 -3.13
N VAL A 66 -2.22 17.41 -4.39
CA VAL A 66 -2.18 18.76 -5.01
C VAL A 66 -3.57 19.37 -5.25
N MET A 67 -4.64 18.84 -4.66
CA MET A 67 -5.97 19.48 -4.62
C MET A 67 -6.33 20.02 -3.24
#